data_AF-U1TR29-F1
#
_entry.id   AF-U1TR29-F1
#
_cell.length_a   1.000
_cell.length_b   1.000
_cell.length_c   1.000
_cell.angle_alpha   90.00
_cell.angle_beta   90.00
_cell.angle_gamma   90.00
#
_symmetry.space_group_name_H-M   'P 1'
#
loop_
_entity.id
_entity.type
_entity.pdbx_description
1 polymer ?
#
loop_
_entity_poly.entity_id
_entity_poly.type
_entity_poly.pdbx_seq_one_letter_code
_entity_poly.pdbx_strand_id
1 'polypeptide(L)' 'MCSDRKDPVVVAEHLFQVISPPSDCAVSISTFSRPGKSMAIKVFILPQYRYLESRVPKTLDGFEILREIASMPTAN' A
#
# COMPACT_ATOMS: atom_id res chain seq x y z
N MET A 1 -0.27 13.42 -25.04
CA MET A 1 -0.32 12.13 -24.30
C MET A 1 -0.68 12.45 -22.87
N CYS A 2 -1.90 12.08 -22.43
CA CYS A 2 -2.42 12.41 -21.11
C CYS A 2 -1.67 11.64 -20.03
N SER A 3 -0.73 12.30 -19.35
CA SER A 3 -0.24 11.83 -18.06
C SER A 3 -1.30 12.15 -17.00
N ASP A 4 -2.42 11.41 -17.02
CA ASP A 4 -3.43 11.39 -15.95
C ASP A 4 -2.89 10.61 -14.74
N ARG A 5 -1.63 10.87 -14.38
CA ARG A 5 -1.02 10.28 -13.21
C ARG A 5 -1.65 10.99 -12.02
N LYS A 6 -2.63 10.32 -11.40
CA LYS A 6 -3.18 10.76 -10.13
C LYS A 6 -2.07 10.94 -9.11
N ASP A 7 -2.26 11.93 -8.24
CA ASP A 7 -1.29 12.20 -7.19
C ASP A 7 -1.18 10.98 -6.26
N PRO A 8 0.03 10.50 -5.93
CA PRO A 8 0.21 9.31 -5.11
C PRO A 8 -0.40 9.45 -3.70
N VAL A 9 -0.57 10.67 -3.18
CA VAL A 9 -1.28 10.93 -1.91
C VAL A 9 -2.76 10.58 -2.07
N VAL A 10 -3.41 11.01 -3.15
CA VAL A 10 -4.82 10.69 -3.44
C VAL A 10 -5.00 9.18 -3.60
N VAL A 11 -4.06 8.52 -4.28
CA VAL A 11 -4.10 7.06 -4.43
C VAL A 11 -3.90 6.35 -3.08
N ALA A 12 -3.07 6.89 -2.19
CA ALA A 12 -2.90 6.36 -0.84
C ALA A 12 -4.19 6.51 0.00
N GLU A 13 -4.88 7.63 -0.09
CA GLU A 13 -6.18 7.85 0.57
C GLU A 13 -7.25 6.87 0.06
N HIS A 14 -7.36 6.70 -1.26
CA HIS A 14 -8.27 5.71 -1.85
C HIS A 14 -7.92 4.29 -1.40
N LEU A 15 -6.63 3.95 -1.35
CA LEU A 15 -6.16 2.64 -0.91
C LEU A 15 -6.53 2.39 0.56
N PHE A 16 -6.44 3.41 1.40
CA PHE A 16 -6.87 3.34 2.80
C PHE A 16 -8.37 3.07 2.91
N GLN A 17 -9.19 3.73 2.09
CA GLN A 17 -10.64 3.48 2.03
C GLN A 17 -10.98 2.06 1.53
N VAL A 18 -10.27 1.56 0.51
CA VAL A 18 -10.48 0.21 -0.05
C VAL A 18 -10.12 -0.87 0.97
N ILE A 19 -8.99 -0.72 1.66
CA ILE A 19 -8.58 -1.66 2.71
C ILE A 19 -9.56 -1.60 3.90
N SER A 20 -10.05 -0.39 4.20
CA SER A 20 -10.90 -0.07 5.33
C SER A 20 -10.36 -0.69 6.63
N PRO A 21 -9.13 -0.34 7.02
CA PRO A 21 -8.50 -0.93 8.21
C PRO A 21 -9.30 -0.57 9.47
N PRO A 22 -9.33 -1.45 10.48
CA PRO A 22 -10.03 -1.18 11.74
C PRO A 22 -9.34 -0.11 12.61
N SER A 23 -8.10 0.26 12.28
CA SER A 23 -7.29 1.25 13.01
C SER A 23 -6.22 1.83 12.08
N ASP A 24 -5.87 3.10 12.27
CA ASP A 24 -4.79 3.78 11.53
C ASP A 24 -3.42 3.12 11.70
N CYS A 25 -3.23 2.37 12.78
CA CYS A 25 -1.99 1.62 13.02
C CYS A 25 -1.95 0.27 12.27
N ALA A 26 -3.07 -0.20 11.70
CA ALA A 26 -3.13 -1.54 11.11
C ALA A 26 -2.34 -1.67 9.82
N VAL A 27 -2.25 -0.56 9.06
CA VAL A 27 -1.53 -0.49 7.79
C VAL A 27 -0.72 0.80 7.70
N SER A 28 0.43 0.73 7.03
CA SER A 28 1.23 1.89 6.65
C SER A 28 1.40 1.90 5.14
N ILE A 29 1.17 3.04 4.50
CA ILE A 29 1.25 3.20 3.05
C ILE A 29 2.44 4.09 2.75
N SER A 30 3.33 3.62 1.88
CA SER A 30 4.52 4.35 1.46
C SER A 30 4.67 4.29 -0.05
N THR A 31 5.17 5.35 -0.65
CA THR A 31 5.44 5.38 -2.08
C THR A 31 6.88 4.97 -2.37
N PHE A 32 7.07 4.13 -3.37
CA PHE A 32 8.37 3.59 -3.75
C PHE A 32 8.68 3.86 -5.22
N SER A 33 9.69 4.69 -5.47
CA SER A 33 10.25 4.92 -6.81
C SER A 33 11.30 3.86 -7.13
N ARG A 34 11.15 3.20 -8.29
CA ARG A 34 12.11 2.19 -8.78
C ARG A 34 12.89 2.75 -9.98
N PRO A 35 14.22 2.62 -10.03
CA PRO A 35 15.00 3.03 -11.19
C PRO A 35 14.48 2.34 -12.46
N GLY A 36 14.13 3.12 -13.49
CA GLY A 36 13.65 2.59 -14.78
C GLY A 36 12.24 1.97 -14.76
N LYS A 37 11.48 2.07 -13.66
CA LYS A 37 10.10 1.58 -13.58
C LYS A 37 9.14 2.65 -13.08
N SER A 38 7.84 2.45 -13.32
CA SER A 38 6.80 3.27 -12.72
C SER A 38 6.83 3.21 -11.19
N MET A 39 6.51 4.36 -10.59
CA MET A 39 6.28 4.51 -9.15
C MET A 39 5.26 3.46 -8.68
N ALA A 40 5.58 2.82 -7.57
CA ALA A 40 4.71 1.84 -6.92
C ALA A 40 4.31 2.38 -5.54
N ILE A 41 3.21 1.86 -5.00
CA ILE A 41 2.78 2.12 -3.64
C ILE A 41 2.92 0.81 -2.86
N LYS A 42 3.58 0.88 -1.70
CA LYS A 42 3.80 -0.27 -0.83
C LYS A 42 2.91 -0.13 0.41
N VAL A 43 2.12 -1.16 0.67
CA VAL A 43 1.29 -1.30 1.85
C VAL A 43 1.95 -2.27 2.81
N PHE A 44 2.31 -1.78 3.99
CA PHE A 44 2.78 -2.60 5.10
C PHE A 44 1.61 -2.89 6.00
N ILE A 45 1.41 -4.16 6.35
CA ILE A 45 0.30 -4.60 7.21
C ILE A 45 0.92 -5.18 8.47
N LEU A 46 0.44 -4.77 9.64
CA LEU A 46 0.89 -5.40 10.88
C LEU A 46 0.48 -6.89 10.90
N PRO A 47 1.30 -7.78 11.45
CA PRO A 47 1.05 -9.23 11.40
C PRO A 47 -0.29 -9.65 12.02
N GLN A 48 -0.76 -8.95 13.06
CA GLN A 48 -2.09 -9.19 13.66
C GLN A 48 -3.27 -8.92 12.71
N TYR A 49 -3.05 -8.15 11.64
CA TYR A 49 -4.06 -7.81 10.63
C TYR A 49 -3.77 -8.45 9.27
N ARG A 50 -3.03 -9.55 9.22
CA ARG A 50 -2.72 -10.29 7.96
C ARG A 50 -3.94 -10.55 7.08
N TYR A 51 -5.14 -10.72 7.65
CA TYR A 51 -6.38 -10.89 6.89
C TYR A 51 -6.69 -9.72 5.92
N LEU A 52 -6.18 -8.51 6.21
CA LEU A 52 -6.30 -7.34 5.34
C LEU A 52 -5.52 -7.48 4.03
N GLU A 53 -4.54 -8.39 3.94
CA GLU A 53 -3.77 -8.62 2.71
C GLU A 53 -4.67 -8.95 1.52
N SER A 54 -5.74 -9.70 1.78
CA SER A 54 -6.76 -10.06 0.78
C SER A 54 -7.52 -8.86 0.21
N ARG A 55 -7.57 -7.74 0.96
CA ARG A 55 -8.25 -6.50 0.58
C ARG A 55 -7.35 -5.53 -0.17
N VAL A 56 -6.03 -5.75 -0.17
CA VAL A 56 -5.09 -4.89 -0.90
C VAL A 56 -5.12 -5.26 -2.38
N PRO A 57 -5.58 -4.36 -3.28
CA PRO A 57 -5.56 -4.60 -4.72
C PRO A 57 -4.11 -4.66 -5.22
N LYS A 58 -3.88 -5.28 -6.39
CA LYS A 58 -2.56 -5.32 -7.03
C LYS A 58 -2.23 -4.04 -7.82
N THR A 59 -3.26 -3.32 -8.24
CA THR A 59 -3.16 -2.06 -8.99
C THR A 59 -4.29 -1.13 -8.57
N LEU A 60 -4.01 0.17 -8.46
CA LEU A 60 -5.00 1.19 -8.17
C LEU A 60 -4.62 2.49 -8.89
N ASP A 61 -5.55 3.10 -9.61
CA ASP A 61 -5.36 4.41 -10.26
C ASP A 61 -4.08 4.51 -11.13
N GLY A 62 -3.68 3.40 -11.76
CA GLY A 62 -2.49 3.33 -12.61
C GLY A 62 -1.17 3.09 -11.87
N PHE A 63 -1.20 2.95 -10.55
CA PHE A 63 -0.06 2.55 -9.72
C PHE A 63 -0.05 1.05 -9.47
N GLU A 64 1.16 0.48 -9.46
CA GLU A 64 1.39 -0.87 -8.96
C GLU A 64 1.38 -0.85 -7.43
N ILE A 65 0.59 -1.73 -6.82
CA ILE A 65 0.45 -1.82 -5.38
C ILE A 65 1.17 -3.09 -4.90
N LEU A 66 2.20 -2.89 -4.09
CA LEU A 66 2.95 -3.93 -3.41
C LEU A 66 2.41 -4.07 -2.00
N ARG A 67 2.36 -5.30 -1.50
CA ARG A 67 1.92 -5.58 -0.12
C ARG A 67 2.99 -6.36 0.61
N GLU A 68 3.19 -6.01 1.86
CA GLU A 68 4.15 -6.65 2.75
C GLU A 68 3.55 -6.77 4.14
N ILE A 69 3.74 -7.91 4.77
CA ILE A 69 3.36 -8.11 6.17
C ILE A 69 4.60 -7.83 6.99
N ALA A 70 4.51 -6.90 7.95
CA ALA A 70 5.62 -6.59 8.83
C ALA A 70 6.01 -7.86 9.61
N SER A 71 7.30 -8.17 9.66
CA SER A 71 7.81 -9.20 10.54
C SER A 71 7.65 -8.75 11.98
N MET A 72 7.07 -9.59 12.85
CA MET A 72 7.19 -9.32 14.29
C MET A 72 8.68 -9.27 14.63
N PRO A 73 9.15 -8.27 15.40
CA PRO A 73 10.49 -8.31 15.91
C PRO A 73 10.61 -9.57 16.78
N THR A 74 11.35 -10.56 16.31
CA THR A 74 11.88 -11.61 17.17
C THR A 74 12.86 -10.92 18.11
N ALA A 75 12.40 -10.62 19.33
CA ALA A 75 13.30 -10.24 20.41
C ALA A 75 14.25 -11.43 20.66
N ASN A 76 15.54 -11.22 20.42
CA ASN A 76 16.61 -12.08 20.92
C ASN A 76 16.99 -11.66 22.33
#